data_AF-A0A935HYC1-F1
#
_entry.id   AF-A0A935HYC1-F1
#
_cell.length_a   1.000
_cell.length_b   1.000
_cell.length_c   1.000
_cell.angle_alpha   90.00
_cell.angle_beta   90.00
_cell.angle_gamma   90.00
#
_symmetry.space_group_name_H-M   'P 1'
#
loop_
_entity.id
_entity.type
_entity.pdbx_description
1 polymer ?
#
loop_
_entity_poly.entity_id
_entity_poly.type
_entity_poly.pdbx_seq_one_letter_code
_entity_poly.pdbx_strand_id
1 'polypeptide(L)' 'MKEDIRNEFESDYGRIVFSPAVRRMHDKTQVFPLIADDNIHTRLTHSLEVSSVAYSMGINLCNDKTL' A
#
# COMPACT_ATOMS: atom_id res chain seq x y z
N MET A 1 -10.09 -20.76 19.28
CA MET A 1 -9.50 -19.69 18.45
C MET A 1 -9.54 -20.20 17.02
N LYS A 2 -10.27 -19.56 16.12
CA LYS A 2 -10.35 -20.01 14.72
C LYS A 2 -8.97 -19.77 14.10
N GLU A 3 -8.38 -20.79 13.49
CA GLU A 3 -7.13 -20.60 12.75
C GLU A 3 -7.34 -19.58 11.63
N ASP A 4 -6.34 -18.71 11.46
CA ASP A 4 -6.33 -17.71 10.39
C ASP A 4 -6.17 -18.44 9.06
N ILE A 5 -7.11 -18.25 8.13
CA ILE A 5 -7.11 -18.91 6.81
C ILE A 5 -6.08 -18.30 5.84
N ARG A 6 -5.49 -17.17 6.22
CA ARG A 6 -4.53 -16.41 5.40
C ARG A 6 -3.14 -17.02 5.50
N ASN A 7 -2.37 -16.96 4.41
CA ASN A 7 -0.95 -17.29 4.46
C ASN A 7 -0.13 -16.23 5.22
N GLU A 8 1.14 -16.52 5.52
CA GLU A 8 2.00 -15.63 6.31
C GLU A 8 2.13 -14.22 5.69
N PHE A 9 2.24 -14.13 4.36
CA PHE A 9 2.35 -12.87 3.63
C PHE A 9 1.04 -12.07 3.65
N GLU A 10 -0.10 -12.74 3.48
CA GLU A 10 -1.44 -12.12 3.58
C GLU A 10 -1.72 -11.62 5.00
N SER A 11 -1.25 -12.36 6.01
CA SER A 11 -1.32 -11.93 7.40
C SER A 11 -0.46 -10.69 7.65
N ASP A 12 0.79 -10.66 7.18
CA ASP A 12 1.68 -9.50 7.28
C ASP A 12 1.15 -8.27 6.55
N TYR A 13 0.62 -8.46 5.34
CA TYR A 13 -0.05 -7.40 4.61
C TYR A 13 -1.20 -6.80 5.43
N GLY A 14 -2.03 -7.65 6.04
CA GLY A 14 -3.07 -7.21 6.97
C GLY A 14 -2.52 -6.41 8.15
N ARG A 15 -1.44 -6.87 8.80
CA ARG A 15 -0.82 -6.15 9.92
C ARG A 15 -0.35 -4.75 9.51
N ILE A 16 0.24 -4.61 8.33
CA ILE A 16 0.73 -3.34 7.80
C ILE A 16 -0.44 -2.40 7.48
N VAL A 17 -1.40 -2.86 6.67
CA VAL A 17 -2.55 -2.05 6.22
C VAL A 17 -3.39 -1.58 7.40
N PHE A 18 -3.63 -2.43 8.39
CA PHE A 18 -4.40 -2.09 9.59
C PHE A 18 -3.56 -1.41 10.68
N SER A 19 -2.29 -1.09 10.42
CA SER A 19 -1.46 -0.43 11.42
C SER A 19 -1.85 1.03 11.65
N PRO A 20 -1.69 1.56 12.89
CA PRO A 20 -1.83 2.99 13.14
C PRO A 20 -0.85 3.84 12.33
N ALA A 21 0.31 3.28 11.96
CA ALA A 21 1.32 3.98 11.18
C ALA A 21 0.82 4.31 9.76
N VAL A 22 0.19 3.36 9.08
CA VAL A 22 -0.39 3.56 7.74
C VAL A 22 -1.59 4.51 7.80
N ARG A 23 -2.47 4.39 8.80
CA ARG A 23 -3.57 5.37 8.98
C ARG A 23 -3.07 6.81 9.10
N ARG A 24 -2.00 7.06 9.86
CA ARG A 24 -1.40 8.39 9.99
C ARG A 24 -0.81 8.95 8.70
N MET A 25 -0.63 8.14 7.65
CA MET A 25 -0.15 8.65 6.35
C MET A 25 -1.23 9.44 5.61
N HIS A 26 -2.51 9.27 5.98
CA HIS A 26 -3.60 10.11 5.48
C HIS A 26 -3.36 11.58 5.80
N ASP A 27 -2.97 11.89 7.03
CA ASP A 27 -2.74 13.27 7.48
C ASP A 27 -1.28 13.73 7.26
N LYS A 28 -0.60 13.18 6.26
CA LYS A 28 0.75 13.60 5.86
C LYS A 28 0.73 14.15 4.44
N THR A 29 1.22 15.37 4.30
CA THR A 29 1.43 16.02 3.00
C THR A 29 2.32 15.18 2.09
N GLN A 30 1.96 15.15 0.80
CA GLN A 30 2.84 14.73 -0.27
C GLN A 30 3.09 15.90 -1.21
N VAL A 31 4.26 16.52 -1.07
CA VAL A 31 4.69 17.71 -1.82
C VAL A 31 3.89 18.99 -1.48
N PHE A 32 2.56 18.96 -1.59
CA PHE A 32 1.69 20.11 -1.34
C PHE A 32 1.12 20.10 0.09
N PRO A 33 0.81 21.28 0.66
CA PRO A 33 0.11 21.39 1.94
C PRO A 33 -1.25 20.69 1.89
N LEU A 34 -1.69 20.15 3.03
CA LEU A 34 -3.06 19.66 3.18
C LEU A 34 -3.98 20.87 3.24
N ILE A 35 -4.68 21.13 2.14
CA ILE A 35 -5.80 22.06 2.09
C ILE A 35 -7.10 21.25 2.15
N ALA A 36 -8.25 21.89 2.32
CA ALA A 36 -9.56 21.23 2.31
C ALA A 36 -10.00 20.78 0.89
N ASP A 37 -9.03 20.45 0.03
CA ASP A 37 -9.23 19.91 -1.31
C ASP A 37 -8.82 18.43 -1.28
N ASP A 38 -9.82 17.57 -1.49
CA ASP A 38 -9.65 16.12 -1.48
C ASP A 38 -8.87 15.61 -2.71
N ASN A 39 -8.58 16.48 -3.69
CA ASN A 39 -7.81 16.12 -4.88
C ASN A 39 -6.29 16.14 -4.63
N ILE A 40 -5.81 16.65 -3.49
CA ILE A 40 -4.39 16.64 -3.16
C ILE A 40 -3.97 15.27 -2.63
N HIS A 41 -2.89 14.74 -3.21
CA HIS A 41 -2.36 13.46 -2.77
C HIS A 41 -1.78 13.59 -1.36
N THR A 42 -2.13 12.63 -0.52
CA THR A 42 -1.50 12.43 0.78
C THR A 42 -0.37 11.41 0.62
N ARG A 43 0.46 11.22 1.65
CA ARG A 43 1.42 10.11 1.61
C ARG A 43 0.72 8.75 1.50
N LEU A 44 -0.49 8.62 2.04
CA LEU A 44 -1.27 7.38 1.95
C LEU A 44 -1.68 7.09 0.50
N THR A 45 -2.33 8.04 -0.18
CA THR A 45 -2.82 7.83 -1.55
C THR A 45 -1.66 7.55 -2.50
N HIS A 46 -0.58 8.31 -2.37
CA HIS A 46 0.63 8.05 -3.13
C HIS A 46 1.22 6.66 -2.89
N SER A 47 1.31 6.22 -1.62
CA SER A 47 1.81 4.87 -1.32
C SER A 47 0.91 3.76 -1.86
N LEU A 48 -0.41 3.98 -1.96
CA LEU A 48 -1.32 3.03 -2.60
C LEU A 48 -1.09 2.93 -4.12
N GLU A 49 -0.87 4.07 -4.79
CA GLU A 49 -0.50 4.11 -6.21
C GLU A 49 0.82 3.37 -6.46
N VAL A 50 1.85 3.67 -5.66
CA VAL A 50 3.15 2.99 -5.74
C VAL A 50 3.01 1.49 -5.50
N SER A 51 2.19 1.07 -4.53
CA SER A 51 1.91 -0.35 -4.27
C SER A 51 1.28 -1.05 -5.48
N SER A 52 0.35 -0.39 -6.18
CA SER A 52 -0.29 -0.94 -7.38
C SER A 52 0.71 -1.09 -8.54
N VAL A 53 1.56 -0.07 -8.75
CA VAL A 53 2.61 -0.12 -9.78
C VAL A 53 3.62 -1.23 -9.47
N ALA A 54 4.07 -1.33 -8.22
CA ALA A 54 5.02 -2.35 -7.78
C ALA A 54 4.45 -3.77 -7.94
N TYR A 55 3.18 -3.99 -7.63
CA TYR A 55 2.52 -5.27 -7.84
C TYR A 55 2.52 -5.67 -9.32
N SER A 56 2.13 -4.77 -10.22
CA SER A 56 2.16 -5.00 -11.67
C SER A 56 3.57 -5.35 -12.16
N MET A 57 4.58 -4.61 -11.71
CA MET A 57 5.98 -4.90 -12.04
C MET A 57 6.42 -6.29 -11.55
N GLY A 58 6.06 -6.67 -10.33
CA GLY A 58 6.37 -7.99 -9.76
C GLY A 58 5.76 -9.13 -10.57
N ILE A 59 4.49 -9.00 -10.97
CA ILE A 59 3.82 -10.00 -11.82
C ILE A 59 4.50 -10.12 -13.18
N ASN A 60 4.88 -9.00 -13.80
CA ASN A 60 5.59 -9.03 -15.08
C ASN A 60 6.95 -9.73 -14.97
N LEU A 61 7.69 -9.48 -13.89
CA LEU A 61 8.98 -10.13 -13.65
C LEU A 61 8.83 -11.65 -13.45
N CYS A 62 7.82 -12.11 -12.70
CA CYS A 62 7.58 -13.54 -12.51
C CYS A 62 7.13 -14.26 -13.80
N ASN A 63 6.50 -13.52 -14.72
CA ASN A 63 6.03 -14.06 -16.00
C ASN A 63 7.10 -14.06 -17.09
N ASP A 64 8.19 -13.31 -16.90
CA ASP A 64 9.30 -13.26 -17.83
C ASP A 64 10.08 -14.59 -17.77
N LYS A 65 9.83 -15.47 -18.73
CA LYS A 65 10.47 -16.80 -18.85
C LYS A 65 11.90 -16.73 -19.41
N THR A 66 12.44 -15.53 -19.56
CA THR A 66 13.75 -15.29 -20.19
C THR A 66 14.90 -15.19 -19.17
N LEU A 67 14.60 -15.35 -17.88
CA LEU A 67 15.56 -15.50 -16.76
C LEU A 67 15.76 -16.97 -16.36
#